data_AF-A0A2K4YAU3-F1
#
_entry.id   AF-A0A2K4YAU3-F1
#
_cell.length_a   1.000
_cell.length_b   1.000
_cell.length_c   1.000
_cell.angle_alpha   90.00
_cell.angle_beta   90.00
_cell.angle_gamma   90.00
#
_symmetry.space_group_name_H-M   'P 1'
#
loop_
_entity.id
_entity.type
_entity.pdbx_description
1 polymer ?
#
loop_
_entity_poly.entity_id
_entity_poly.type
_entity_poly.pdbx_seq_one_letter_code
_entity_poly.pdbx_strand_id
1 'polypeptide(L)' 'MLSMTERSELVGGRLAVRSTPGSGTTVTVTVPLDGAGIAGQAG' A
#
# COMPACT_ATOMS: atom_id res chain seq x y z
N MET A 1 -16.60 3.65 3.82
CA MET A 1 -15.57 3.58 2.77
C MET A 1 -14.25 3.38 3.47
N LEU A 2 -13.52 2.29 3.20
CA LEU A 2 -12.19 2.05 3.79
C LEU A 2 -11.12 2.75 2.95
N SER A 3 -10.34 3.61 3.58
CA SER A 3 -9.20 4.32 3.00
C SER A 3 -8.05 3.37 2.68
N MET A 4 -7.17 3.76 1.76
CA MET A 4 -5.97 2.99 1.41
C MET A 4 -5.00 2.86 2.58
N THR A 5 -4.96 3.86 3.47
CA THR A 5 -4.21 3.80 4.73
C THR A 5 -4.69 2.65 5.58
N GLU A 6 -6.00 2.59 5.80
CA GLU A 6 -6.63 1.55 6.63
C GLU A 6 -6.43 0.16 6.00
N ARG A 7 -6.53 0.02 4.67
CA ARG A 7 -6.20 -1.23 3.97
C ARG A 7 -4.74 -1.66 4.20
N SER A 8 -3.82 -0.70 4.20
CA SER A 8 -2.40 -0.98 4.40
C SER A 8 -2.12 -1.43 5.84
N GLU A 9 -2.75 -0.80 6.83
CA GLU A 9 -2.60 -1.16 8.25
C GLU A 9 -3.22 -2.53 8.57
N LEU A 10 -4.36 -2.87 7.95
CA LEU A 10 -5.02 -4.16 8.15
C LEU A 10 -4.15 -5.36 7.76
N VAL A 11 -3.24 -5.20 6.79
CA VAL A 11 -2.31 -6.25 6.37
C VAL A 11 -0.96 -6.17 7.10
N GLY A 12 -0.88 -5.40 8.19
CA GLY A 12 0.38 -5.14 8.92
C GLY A 12 1.37 -4.29 8.12
N GLY A 13 0.92 -3.66 7.04
CA GLY A 13 1.69 -2.79 6.19
C GLY A 13 1.69 -1.33 6.65
N ARG A 14 2.35 -0.49 5.86
CA ARG A 14 2.48 0.95 6.11
C ARG A 14 2.29 1.73 4.81
N LEU A 15 1.55 2.82 4.90
CA LEU A 15 1.41 3.81 3.83
C LEU A 15 2.21 5.07 4.17
N ALA A 16 3.02 5.55 3.24
CA ALA A 16 3.70 6.84 3.31
C ALA A 16 3.31 7.69 2.10
N VAL A 17 3.00 8.96 2.34
CA VAL A 17 2.68 9.93 1.29
C VAL A 17 3.66 11.09 1.39
N ARG A 18 4.34 11.39 0.29
CA ARG A 18 5.19 12.56 0.15
C ARG A 18 4.63 13.41 -0.99
N SER A 19 4.16 14.60 -0.67
CA SER A 19 3.73 15.58 -1.66
C SER A 19 4.65 16.79 -1.61
N THR A 20 5.00 17.31 -2.77
CA THR A 20 5.83 18.51 -2.90
C THR A 20 5.13 19.42 -3.89
N PRO A 21 4.70 20.64 -3.47
CA PRO A 21 4.02 21.57 -4.36
C PRO A 21 4.81 21.79 -5.65
N GLY A 22 4.14 21.61 -6.80
CA GLY A 22 4.76 21.72 -8.12
C GLY A 22 5.64 20.53 -8.56
N SER A 23 5.96 19.58 -7.69
CA SER A 23 6.71 18.34 -8.03
C SER A 23 5.85 17.06 -7.99
N GLY A 24 4.61 17.17 -7.52
CA GLY A 24 3.64 16.08 -7.53
C GLY A 24 3.57 15.32 -6.20
N THR A 25 3.00 14.12 -6.26
CA THR A 25 2.72 13.29 -5.08
C THR A 25 3.23 11.89 -5.31
N THR A 26 4.07 11.43 -4.39
CA THR A 26 4.56 10.05 -4.31
C THR A 26 3.83 9.33 -3.19
N VAL A 27 3.23 8.20 -3.53
CA VAL A 27 2.55 7.32 -2.58
C VAL A 27 3.32 6.01 -2.53
N THR A 28 3.70 5.57 -1.33
CA THR A 28 4.48 4.34 -1.12
C THR A 28 3.75 3.46 -0.12
N VAL A 29 3.46 2.22 -0.53
CA VAL A 29 2.89 1.19 0.33
C VAL A 29 3.97 0.13 0.57
N THR A 30 4.18 -0.23 1.84
CA THR A 30 5.02 -1.37 2.23
C THR A 30 4.14 -2.41 2.88
N VAL A 31 4.14 -3.63 2.35
CA VAL A 31 3.40 -4.76 2.91
C VAL A 31 4.36 -5.91 3.21
N PRO A 32 4.22 -6.63 4.33
CA PRO A 32 4.89 -7.90 4.53
C PRO A 32 4.40 -8.91 3.47
N LEU A 33 5.32 -9.76 3.00
CA LEU A 33 5.02 -10.79 2.00
C LEU A 33 5.14 -12.17 2.65
N ASP A 34 4.18 -12.52 3.48
CA ASP A 34 4.00 -13.84 4.06
C ASP A 34 3.28 -14.77 3.07
N GLY A 35 3.93 -15.06 1.94
CA GLY A 35 3.64 -16.18 1.03
C GLY A 35 2.26 -16.24 0.33
N ALA A 36 1.26 -15.45 0.74
CA ALA A 36 -0.12 -15.57 0.25
C ALA A 36 -0.43 -14.66 -0.96
N GLY A 37 0.42 -13.67 -1.23
CA GLY A 37 0.13 -12.58 -2.19
C GLY A 37 0.31 -12.91 -3.67
N ILE A 38 0.86 -14.07 -4.05
CA ILE A 38 1.05 -14.46 -5.46
C ILE A 38 0.13 -15.59 -5.94
N ALA A 39 -0.64 -16.22 -5.04
CA ALA A 39 -1.49 -17.37 -5.39
C ALA A 39 -2.81 -17.00 -6.10
N GLY A 40 -3.15 -15.70 -6.19
CA GLY A 40 -4.44 -15.23 -6.72
C GLY A 40 -4.39 -14.53 -8.09
N GLN A 41 -3.23 -14.47 -8.76
CA GLN A 41 -3.07 -13.78 -10.06
C GLN A 41 -2.70 -14.72 -11.23
N ALA A 42 -2.79 -16.03 -11.02
CA ALA A 42 -2.75 -17.03 -12.08
C ALA A 42 -4.09 -17.78 -12.07
N GLY A 43 -5.09 -17.21 -12.73
CA GLY A 43 -6.40 -17.80 -12.97
C GLY A 43 -6.92 -17.30 -14.32
#